data_AF-A0A1Y6BJ83-F1
#
_entry.id   AF-A0A1Y6BJ83-F1
#
_cell.length_a   1.000
_cell.length_b   1.000
_cell.length_c   1.000
_cell.angle_alpha   90.00
_cell.angle_beta   90.00
_cell.angle_gamma   90.00
#
_symmetry.space_group_name_H-M   'P 1'
#
loop_
_entity.id
_entity.type
_entity.pdbx_description
1 polymer ?
#
loop_
_entity_poly.entity_id
_entity_poly.type
_entity_poly.pdbx_seq_one_letter_code
_entity_poly.pdbx_strand_id
1 'polypeptide(L)'
;MATRSSFNSAQLQAFEQAYDITHEDIAAQTRGEFLKAFPLKSLPKIKLDEYVIGHQQPTFCAHVEAKTRPWANIQGATAEKFGIYFGKTKSDPNKIYRFTRRFGNTKDEAFRSIKGALLELVQLGQRAELDFEAIDANLLSQMFKAKILSLYFPDRFLNVCSAEHLELLGMELGYGDGLPASEYQYLLLQEKFSNRNTREWSNPKFMAFLYDKYIHTDRKPTATIQKPRKKAAHRTINFEDVQSQRDAIGKAAEAFALEWEKQRLEGAGLTLLIPKIEDRRDRPGFGYDFLSHTAPQRQRYIEVKSVGKLTNGEGHRFFLSGNEHIVSMSTEHRGAYFFYLVFFDRNGLPEELRPICADELYQNSEISPASYVVRFDFGRPDR
;
A
#
# COMPACT_ATOMS: atom_id res chain seq x y z
N MET A 1 -11.55 -10.29 -36.63
CA MET A 1 -11.61 -8.95 -36.01
C MET A 1 -10.24 -8.65 -35.44
N ALA A 2 -9.58 -7.59 -35.90
CA ALA A 2 -8.25 -7.23 -35.42
C ALA A 2 -8.33 -6.89 -33.93
N THR A 3 -7.56 -7.63 -33.11
CA THR A 3 -7.34 -7.34 -31.70
C THR A 3 -6.78 -5.93 -31.56
N ARG A 4 -7.63 -4.96 -31.24
CA ARG A 4 -7.18 -3.64 -30.79
C ARG A 4 -6.36 -3.88 -29.52
N SER A 5 -5.05 -3.75 -29.60
CA SER A 5 -4.23 -3.58 -28.40
C SER A 5 -4.65 -2.25 -27.79
N SER A 6 -5.51 -2.30 -26.77
CA SER A 6 -6.12 -1.14 -26.09
C SER A 6 -5.09 -0.17 -25.50
N PHE A 7 -3.86 -0.63 -25.28
CA PHE A 7 -2.78 0.17 -24.71
C PHE A 7 -1.55 0.19 -25.64
N ASN A 8 -0.97 1.37 -25.84
CA ASN A 8 0.27 1.56 -26.58
C ASN A 8 1.47 1.07 -25.74
N SER A 9 2.26 0.14 -26.28
CA SER A 9 3.41 -0.45 -25.56
C SER A 9 4.46 0.58 -25.11
N ALA A 10 4.73 1.60 -25.92
CA ALA A 10 5.67 2.66 -25.54
C ALA A 10 5.16 3.49 -24.36
N GLN A 11 3.85 3.74 -24.29
CA GLN A 11 3.24 4.45 -23.17
C GLN A 11 3.28 3.62 -21.88
N LEU A 12 2.98 2.32 -21.97
CA LEU A 12 3.07 1.41 -20.84
C LEU A 12 4.51 1.34 -20.29
N GLN A 13 5.51 1.26 -21.17
CA GLN A 13 6.90 1.21 -20.77
C GLN A 13 7.37 2.52 -20.13
N ALA A 14 6.96 3.67 -20.68
CA ALA A 14 7.26 4.98 -20.10
C ALA A 14 6.61 5.14 -18.72
N PHE A 15 5.36 4.73 -18.55
CA PHE A 15 4.67 4.74 -17.27
C PHE A 15 5.38 3.83 -16.26
N GLU A 16 5.73 2.61 -16.66
CA GLU A 16 6.42 1.65 -15.79
C GLU A 16 7.78 2.16 -15.29
N GLN A 17 8.54 2.85 -16.13
CA GLN A 17 9.82 3.44 -15.74
C GLN A 17 9.67 4.61 -14.77
N ALA A 18 8.56 5.35 -14.85
CA ALA A 18 8.29 6.50 -14.00
C ALA A 18 7.47 6.14 -12.74
N TYR A 19 6.96 4.92 -12.64
CA TYR A 19 6.02 4.53 -11.60
C TYR A 19 6.73 4.31 -10.25
N ASP A 20 6.23 4.99 -9.21
CA ASP A 20 6.68 4.83 -7.84
C ASP A 20 6.16 3.50 -7.25
N ILE A 21 7.06 2.52 -7.14
CA ILE A 21 6.78 1.19 -6.59
C ILE A 21 6.40 1.26 -5.10
N THR A 22 6.86 2.29 -4.37
CA THR A 22 6.51 2.52 -2.96
C THR A 22 5.00 2.61 -2.77
N HIS A 23 4.30 3.25 -3.72
CA HIS A 23 2.85 3.39 -3.66
C HIS A 23 2.14 2.03 -3.71
N GLU A 24 2.59 1.15 -4.61
CA GLU A 24 2.06 -0.21 -4.76
C GLU A 24 2.29 -1.06 -3.51
N ASP A 25 3.48 -0.96 -2.94
CA ASP A 25 3.87 -1.64 -1.71
C ASP A 25 2.99 -1.19 -0.51
N ILE A 26 2.77 0.12 -0.35
CA ILE A 26 1.89 0.67 0.69
C ILE A 26 0.42 0.27 0.45
N ALA A 27 -0.03 0.27 -0.81
CA ALA A 27 -1.38 -0.18 -1.16
C ALA A 27 -1.60 -1.65 -0.81
N ALA A 28 -0.63 -2.52 -1.12
CA ALA A 28 -0.67 -3.92 -0.72
C ALA A 28 -0.66 -4.06 0.81
N GLN A 29 0.24 -3.38 1.51
CA GLN A 29 0.31 -3.48 2.97
C GLN A 29 -0.97 -3.03 3.67
N THR A 30 -1.53 -1.88 3.30
CA THR A 30 -2.78 -1.37 3.89
C THR A 30 -3.99 -2.27 3.57
N ARG A 31 -4.00 -2.95 2.41
CA ARG A 31 -4.98 -4.00 2.12
C ARG A 31 -4.80 -5.21 3.05
N GLY A 32 -3.57 -5.66 3.29
CA GLY A 32 -3.29 -6.74 4.23
C GLY A 32 -3.76 -6.43 5.65
N GLU A 33 -3.46 -5.22 6.15
CA GLU A 33 -3.99 -4.74 7.44
C GLU A 33 -5.52 -4.80 7.50
N PHE A 34 -6.21 -4.37 6.43
CA PHE A 34 -7.67 -4.45 6.34
C PHE A 34 -8.18 -5.89 6.40
N LEU A 35 -7.58 -6.81 5.65
CA LEU A 35 -7.98 -8.22 5.65
C LEU A 35 -7.77 -8.90 7.00
N LYS A 36 -6.69 -8.53 7.71
CA LYS A 36 -6.40 -9.00 9.07
C LYS A 36 -7.39 -8.46 10.09
N ALA A 37 -7.77 -7.17 9.98
CA ALA A 37 -8.72 -6.54 10.88
C ALA A 37 -10.18 -7.02 10.64
N PHE A 38 -10.56 -7.23 9.39
CA PHE A 38 -11.91 -7.61 8.98
C PHE A 38 -11.91 -8.82 8.05
N PRO A 39 -11.48 -10.01 8.52
CA PRO A 39 -11.54 -11.21 7.69
C PRO A 39 -12.99 -11.58 7.39
N LEU A 40 -13.24 -12.12 6.20
CA LEU A 40 -14.58 -12.50 5.74
C LEU A 40 -15.34 -13.38 6.73
N LYS A 41 -14.62 -14.26 7.45
CA LYS A 41 -15.19 -15.17 8.47
C LYS A 41 -15.71 -14.45 9.71
N SER A 42 -15.15 -13.30 10.09
CA SER A 42 -15.59 -12.53 11.26
C SER A 42 -16.59 -11.43 10.91
N LEU A 43 -16.70 -11.05 9.62
CA LEU A 43 -17.60 -10.00 9.16
C LEU A 43 -19.07 -10.18 9.61
N PRO A 44 -19.65 -11.41 9.64
CA PRO A 44 -21.00 -11.62 10.18
C PRO A 44 -21.16 -11.26 11.66
N LYS A 45 -20.06 -11.16 12.42
CA LYS A 45 -20.05 -10.83 13.85
C LYS A 45 -19.82 -9.35 14.14
N ILE A 46 -19.58 -8.53 13.12
CA ILE A 46 -19.30 -7.10 13.30
C ILE A 46 -20.44 -6.40 14.06
N LYS A 47 -20.06 -5.59 15.04
CA LYS A 47 -20.95 -4.73 15.83
C LYS A 47 -20.99 -3.31 15.25
N LEU A 48 -22.00 -2.54 15.63
CA LEU A 48 -22.18 -1.18 15.13
C LEU A 48 -20.94 -0.30 15.34
N ASP A 49 -20.37 -0.36 16.54
CA ASP A 49 -19.20 0.46 16.93
C ASP A 49 -17.91 0.05 16.22
N GLU A 50 -17.86 -1.18 15.73
CA GLU A 50 -16.75 -1.70 14.92
C GLU A 50 -16.95 -1.36 13.43
N TYR A 51 -18.15 -0.95 13.03
CA TYR A 51 -18.49 -0.62 11.65
C TYR A 51 -18.31 0.87 11.32
N VAL A 52 -18.88 1.78 12.13
CA VAL A 52 -19.10 3.19 11.77
C VAL A 52 -17.83 4.05 11.72
N ILE A 53 -17.81 5.09 10.87
CA ILE A 53 -16.80 6.15 11.00
C ILE A 53 -17.11 7.09 12.18
N GLY A 54 -16.09 7.75 12.73
CA GLY A 54 -16.22 8.80 13.74
C GLY A 54 -15.87 8.37 15.17
N HIS A 55 -15.47 7.11 15.38
CA HIS A 55 -14.85 6.65 16.62
C HIS A 55 -13.34 6.95 16.63
N GLN A 56 -12.71 6.81 17.81
CA GLN A 56 -11.27 7.07 17.98
C GLN A 56 -10.40 5.90 17.50
N GLN A 57 -10.95 4.70 17.43
CA GLN A 57 -10.26 3.51 16.91
C GLN A 57 -10.61 3.27 15.45
N PRO A 58 -9.69 2.70 14.64
CA PRO A 58 -10.00 2.30 13.27
C PRO A 58 -11.13 1.26 13.24
N THR A 59 -12.27 1.65 12.68
CA THR A 59 -13.44 0.80 12.41
C THR A 59 -13.45 0.35 10.95
N PHE A 60 -14.40 -0.51 10.56
CA PHE A 60 -14.54 -0.99 9.18
C PHE A 60 -14.59 0.17 8.17
N CYS A 61 -15.49 1.15 8.37
CA CYS A 61 -15.59 2.30 7.47
C CYS A 61 -14.30 3.14 7.46
N ALA A 62 -13.65 3.31 8.61
CA ALA A 62 -12.37 4.03 8.69
C ALA A 62 -11.24 3.30 7.94
N HIS A 63 -11.23 1.96 7.97
CA HIS A 63 -10.30 1.18 7.17
C HIS A 63 -10.58 1.31 5.67
N VAL A 64 -11.84 1.14 5.27
CA VAL A 64 -12.24 1.18 3.86
C VAL A 64 -12.01 2.57 3.24
N GLU A 65 -12.19 3.66 3.98
CA GLU A 65 -11.98 5.02 3.46
C GLU A 65 -10.54 5.52 3.63
N ALA A 66 -10.04 5.58 4.87
CA ALA A 66 -8.83 6.32 5.17
C ALA A 66 -7.58 5.43 5.16
N LYS A 67 -7.63 4.25 5.80
CA LYS A 67 -6.44 3.37 5.89
C LYS A 67 -6.08 2.77 4.54
N THR A 68 -7.07 2.33 3.77
CA THR A 68 -6.86 1.77 2.42
C THR A 68 -6.91 2.84 1.33
N ARG A 69 -6.75 4.13 1.65
CA ARG A 69 -6.66 5.21 0.65
C ARG A 69 -5.60 4.93 -0.43
N PRO A 70 -4.41 4.39 -0.11
CA PRO A 70 -3.42 4.01 -1.12
C PRO A 70 -3.94 2.95 -2.10
N TRP A 71 -4.83 2.05 -1.67
CA TRP A 71 -5.47 1.07 -2.57
C TRP A 71 -6.45 1.72 -3.55
N ALA A 72 -7.26 2.68 -3.08
CA ALA A 72 -8.18 3.48 -3.90
C ALA A 72 -8.79 4.60 -3.04
N ASN A 73 -8.88 5.81 -3.55
CA ASN A 73 -9.41 6.93 -2.80
C ASN A 73 -10.94 7.05 -2.97
N ILE A 74 -11.68 7.02 -1.86
CA ILE A 74 -13.14 7.25 -1.82
C ILE A 74 -13.54 8.43 -0.92
N GLN A 75 -12.57 9.28 -0.54
CA GLN A 75 -12.80 10.52 0.19
C GLN A 75 -13.46 11.58 -0.72
N GLY A 76 -13.99 12.64 -0.11
CA GLY A 76 -14.67 13.74 -0.82
C GLY A 76 -16.19 13.60 -0.88
N ALA A 77 -16.73 12.39 -0.66
CA ALA A 77 -18.16 12.17 -0.44
C ALA A 77 -18.51 12.17 1.07
N THR A 78 -19.76 12.52 1.40
CA THR A 78 -20.24 12.61 2.80
C THR A 78 -20.23 11.25 3.51
N ALA A 79 -20.19 11.26 4.84
CA ALA A 79 -20.24 10.04 5.66
C ALA A 79 -21.54 9.23 5.47
N GLU A 80 -22.58 9.83 4.87
CA GLU A 80 -23.84 9.15 4.54
C GLU A 80 -23.65 7.98 3.56
N LYS A 81 -22.56 7.97 2.78
CA LYS A 81 -22.21 6.87 1.87
C LYS A 81 -22.06 5.52 2.57
N PHE A 82 -21.74 5.53 3.86
CA PHE A 82 -21.64 4.34 4.72
C PHE A 82 -22.99 3.88 5.29
N GLY A 83 -24.06 4.64 5.03
CA GLY A 83 -25.41 4.38 5.51
C GLY A 83 -25.66 4.79 6.95
N ILE A 84 -24.71 4.52 7.86
CA ILE A 84 -24.71 4.93 9.27
C ILE A 84 -23.31 5.40 9.70
N TYR A 85 -23.24 6.47 10.49
CA TYR A 85 -22.00 7.04 11.02
C TYR A 85 -22.20 7.66 12.41
N PHE A 86 -21.11 7.83 13.17
CA PHE A 86 -21.14 8.49 14.49
C PHE A 86 -20.55 9.90 14.39
N GLY A 87 -21.41 10.93 14.43
CA GLY A 87 -20.97 12.28 14.11
C GLY A 87 -21.97 13.39 14.44
N LYS A 88 -21.60 14.62 14.07
CA LYS A 88 -22.41 15.83 14.18
C LYS A 88 -22.76 16.37 12.79
N THR A 89 -23.80 17.19 12.69
CA THR A 89 -24.12 17.95 11.48
C THR A 89 -23.95 19.45 11.72
N LYS A 90 -24.12 20.27 10.69
CA LYS A 90 -24.19 21.74 10.85
C LYS A 90 -25.38 22.16 11.72
N SER A 91 -26.49 21.42 11.63
CA SER A 91 -27.75 21.70 12.33
C SER A 91 -27.83 21.09 13.74
N ASP A 92 -27.05 20.04 14.02
CA ASP A 92 -27.04 19.37 15.32
C ASP A 92 -25.58 19.08 15.74
N PRO A 93 -25.05 19.81 16.73
CA PRO A 93 -23.66 19.70 17.15
C PRO A 93 -23.38 18.42 17.96
N ASN A 94 -24.42 17.68 18.38
CA ASN A 94 -24.25 16.49 19.19
C ASN A 94 -23.66 15.35 18.37
N LYS A 95 -22.71 14.64 18.97
CA LYS A 95 -22.09 13.46 18.38
C LYS A 95 -22.94 12.24 18.70
N ILE A 96 -23.75 11.82 17.74
CA ILE A 96 -24.70 10.72 17.85
C ILE A 96 -24.63 9.82 16.61
N TYR A 97 -25.26 8.65 16.65
CA TYR A 97 -25.45 7.84 15.46
C TYR A 97 -26.44 8.52 14.52
N ARG A 98 -26.03 8.66 13.26
CA ARG A 98 -26.82 9.24 12.18
C ARG A 98 -26.88 8.23 11.06
N PHE A 99 -28.06 8.03 10.51
CA PHE A 99 -28.30 7.03 9.47
C PHE A 99 -29.23 7.58 8.41
N THR A 100 -29.13 7.01 7.21
CA THR A 100 -30.01 7.35 6.10
C THR A 100 -31.29 6.52 6.18
N ARG A 101 -32.46 7.16 5.97
CA ARG A 101 -33.78 6.50 6.11
C ARG A 101 -33.99 5.31 5.18
N ARG A 102 -33.23 5.23 4.08
CA ARG A 102 -33.23 4.08 3.17
C ARG A 102 -32.87 2.75 3.85
N PHE A 103 -32.17 2.78 4.99
CA PHE A 103 -31.78 1.58 5.73
C PHE A 103 -32.68 1.26 6.92
N GLY A 104 -33.55 2.17 7.36
CA GLY A 104 -34.44 1.95 8.50
C GLY A 104 -34.86 3.24 9.19
N ASN A 105 -35.76 3.11 10.17
CA ASN A 105 -36.29 4.23 10.95
C ASN A 105 -35.58 4.40 12.30
N THR A 106 -34.85 3.37 12.74
CA THR A 106 -34.03 3.40 13.96
C THR A 106 -32.57 3.06 13.65
N LYS A 107 -31.68 3.43 14.57
CA LYS A 107 -30.24 3.07 14.53
C LYS A 107 -30.03 1.57 14.32
N ASP A 108 -30.78 0.75 15.06
CA ASP A 108 -30.59 -0.70 15.08
C ASP A 108 -31.16 -1.36 13.82
N GLU A 109 -32.29 -0.86 13.30
CA GLU A 109 -32.81 -1.26 11.99
C GLU A 109 -31.84 -0.89 10.87
N ALA A 110 -31.36 0.36 10.85
CA ALA A 110 -30.42 0.83 9.87
C ALA A 110 -29.15 -0.02 9.85
N PHE A 111 -28.56 -0.27 11.02
CA PHE A 111 -27.38 -1.12 11.11
C PHE A 111 -27.65 -2.56 10.66
N ARG A 112 -28.79 -3.15 11.04
CA ARG A 112 -29.16 -4.51 10.62
C ARG A 112 -29.29 -4.60 9.09
N SER A 113 -29.93 -3.63 8.46
CA SER A 113 -30.09 -3.54 7.00
C SER A 113 -28.75 -3.37 6.29
N ILE A 114 -27.91 -2.45 6.77
CA ILE A 114 -26.57 -2.19 6.22
C ILE A 114 -25.67 -3.42 6.35
N LYS A 115 -25.70 -4.08 7.51
CA LYS A 115 -24.96 -5.33 7.74
C LYS A 115 -25.45 -6.44 6.81
N GLY A 116 -26.76 -6.56 6.60
CA GLY A 116 -27.34 -7.45 5.60
C GLY A 116 -26.80 -7.19 4.20
N ALA A 117 -26.87 -5.92 3.74
CA ALA A 117 -26.35 -5.51 2.44
C ALA A 117 -24.84 -5.75 2.27
N LEU A 118 -24.05 -5.54 3.33
CA LEU A 118 -22.61 -5.83 3.33
C LEU A 118 -22.33 -7.33 3.17
N LEU A 119 -23.04 -8.18 3.90
CA LEU A 119 -22.87 -9.63 3.81
C LEU A 119 -23.34 -10.17 2.46
N GLU A 120 -24.44 -9.65 1.93
CA GLU A 120 -24.92 -9.96 0.59
C GLU A 120 -23.91 -9.57 -0.49
N LEU A 121 -23.35 -8.34 -0.43
CA LEU A 121 -22.34 -7.88 -1.40
C LEU A 121 -21.12 -8.81 -1.41
N VAL A 122 -20.64 -9.20 -0.24
CA VAL A 122 -19.54 -10.15 -0.09
C VAL A 122 -19.90 -11.51 -0.69
N GLN A 123 -21.10 -12.03 -0.41
CA GLN A 123 -21.55 -13.30 -0.97
C GLN A 123 -21.62 -13.25 -2.49
N LEU A 124 -22.15 -12.17 -3.07
CA LEU A 124 -22.20 -11.96 -4.52
C LEU A 124 -20.80 -11.94 -5.14
N GLY A 125 -19.85 -11.22 -4.52
CA GLY A 125 -18.46 -11.18 -4.98
C GLY A 125 -17.70 -12.51 -4.88
N GLN A 126 -18.15 -13.44 -4.03
CA GLN A 126 -17.57 -14.78 -3.87
C GLN A 126 -18.08 -15.82 -4.86
N ARG A 127 -19.22 -15.57 -5.53
CA ARG A 127 -19.85 -16.56 -6.41
C ARG A 127 -18.92 -16.97 -7.55
N ALA A 128 -19.04 -18.20 -8.01
CA ALA A 128 -18.27 -18.67 -9.16
C ALA A 128 -18.57 -17.79 -10.39
N GLU A 129 -19.85 -17.61 -10.70
CA GLU A 129 -20.37 -16.72 -11.73
C GLU A 129 -20.84 -15.40 -11.10
N LEU A 130 -20.46 -14.28 -11.70
CA LEU A 130 -20.79 -12.94 -11.20
C LEU A 130 -22.15 -12.49 -11.74
N ASP A 131 -23.00 -12.02 -10.84
CA ASP A 131 -24.30 -11.42 -11.14
C ASP A 131 -24.15 -9.90 -10.95
N PHE A 132 -23.75 -9.21 -12.02
CA PHE A 132 -23.44 -7.78 -11.96
C PHE A 132 -24.67 -6.92 -11.63
N GLU A 133 -25.83 -7.31 -12.14
CA GLU A 133 -27.11 -6.64 -11.84
C GLU A 133 -27.44 -6.73 -10.35
N ALA A 134 -27.29 -7.90 -9.73
CA ALA A 134 -27.51 -8.05 -8.28
C ALA A 134 -26.47 -7.27 -7.45
N ILE A 135 -25.21 -7.23 -7.89
CA ILE A 135 -24.16 -6.44 -7.22
C ILE A 135 -24.49 -4.95 -7.27
N ASP A 136 -24.90 -4.44 -8.42
CA ASP A 136 -25.22 -3.04 -8.63
C ASP A 136 -26.56 -2.64 -7.98
N ALA A 137 -27.51 -3.57 -7.86
CA ALA A 137 -28.76 -3.38 -7.11
C ALA A 137 -28.57 -3.32 -5.57
N ASN A 138 -27.42 -3.79 -5.05
CA ASN A 138 -27.14 -3.76 -3.61
C ASN A 138 -27.25 -2.34 -3.02
N LEU A 139 -27.85 -2.20 -1.83
CA LEU A 139 -28.22 -0.92 -1.23
C LEU A 139 -27.04 -0.01 -0.83
N LEU A 140 -25.81 -0.56 -0.73
CA LEU A 140 -24.63 0.23 -0.41
C LEU A 140 -24.31 1.24 -1.53
N SER A 141 -23.71 2.38 -1.17
CA SER A 141 -23.33 3.39 -2.17
C SER A 141 -22.28 2.85 -3.15
N GLN A 142 -22.29 3.35 -4.39
CA GLN A 142 -21.42 2.87 -5.46
C GLN A 142 -19.92 2.83 -5.08
N MET A 143 -19.40 3.97 -4.61
CA MET A 143 -17.99 4.07 -4.21
C MET A 143 -17.64 3.05 -3.12
N PHE A 144 -18.56 2.80 -2.20
CA PHE A 144 -18.34 1.90 -1.08
C PHE A 144 -18.39 0.44 -1.52
N LYS A 145 -19.38 0.04 -2.35
CA LYS A 145 -19.46 -1.33 -2.87
C LYS A 145 -18.25 -1.68 -3.73
N ALA A 146 -17.87 -0.81 -4.66
CA ALA A 146 -16.76 -1.03 -5.56
C ALA A 146 -15.43 -1.17 -4.79
N LYS A 147 -15.25 -0.34 -3.75
CA LYS A 147 -14.09 -0.41 -2.86
C LYS A 147 -14.04 -1.73 -2.09
N ILE A 148 -15.13 -2.14 -1.45
CA ILE A 148 -15.22 -3.40 -0.69
C ILE A 148 -14.92 -4.60 -1.59
N LEU A 149 -15.52 -4.64 -2.78
CA LEU A 149 -15.31 -5.71 -3.75
C LEU A 149 -13.83 -5.78 -4.17
N SER A 150 -13.21 -4.65 -4.51
CA SER A 150 -11.78 -4.65 -4.91
C SER A 150 -10.84 -5.04 -3.76
N LEU A 151 -11.21 -4.75 -2.50
CA LEU A 151 -10.41 -5.14 -1.33
C LEU A 151 -10.49 -6.64 -1.08
N TYR A 152 -11.67 -7.25 -1.09
CA TYR A 152 -11.82 -8.69 -0.81
C TYR A 152 -11.53 -9.58 -2.02
N PHE A 153 -11.86 -9.13 -3.23
CA PHE A 153 -11.81 -9.91 -4.47
C PHE A 153 -11.03 -9.17 -5.58
N PRO A 154 -9.74 -8.85 -5.36
CA PRO A 154 -8.94 -8.08 -6.32
C PRO A 154 -8.77 -8.79 -7.67
N ASP A 155 -8.88 -10.12 -7.71
CA ASP A 155 -8.79 -10.91 -8.95
C ASP A 155 -10.09 -10.90 -9.75
N ARG A 156 -11.14 -10.23 -9.25
CA ARG A 156 -12.46 -10.11 -9.89
C ARG A 156 -12.88 -8.66 -10.14
N PHE A 157 -12.47 -7.72 -9.29
CA PHE A 157 -12.88 -6.32 -9.39
C PHE A 157 -11.67 -5.38 -9.30
N LEU A 158 -11.46 -4.57 -10.34
CA LEU A 158 -10.46 -3.51 -10.34
C LEU A 158 -10.79 -2.45 -9.27
N ASN A 159 -9.78 -1.84 -8.68
CA ASN A 159 -9.86 -0.83 -7.62
C ASN A 159 -10.27 0.59 -8.11
N VAL A 160 -11.08 0.69 -9.17
CA VAL A 160 -11.75 1.93 -9.58
C VAL A 160 -13.14 1.97 -8.95
N CYS A 161 -13.45 3.02 -8.20
CA CYS A 161 -14.67 3.06 -7.38
C CYS A 161 -15.79 3.97 -7.92
N SER A 162 -15.45 4.97 -8.75
CA SER A 162 -16.42 5.95 -9.28
C SER A 162 -17.17 5.35 -10.45
N ALA A 163 -18.51 5.34 -10.42
CA ALA A 163 -19.33 4.93 -11.56
C ALA A 163 -19.01 5.77 -12.81
N GLU A 164 -18.88 7.08 -12.65
CA GLU A 164 -18.53 8.00 -13.74
C GLU A 164 -17.18 7.61 -14.37
N HIS A 165 -16.15 7.36 -13.55
CA HIS A 165 -14.85 6.97 -14.10
C HIS A 165 -14.87 5.56 -14.71
N LEU A 166 -15.64 4.64 -14.13
CA LEU A 166 -15.80 3.28 -14.67
C LEU A 166 -16.44 3.32 -16.06
N GLU A 167 -17.50 4.12 -16.22
CA GLU A 167 -18.18 4.33 -17.50
C GLU A 167 -17.26 5.02 -18.51
N LEU A 168 -16.59 6.12 -18.12
CA LEU A 168 -15.62 6.79 -18.99
C LEU A 168 -14.52 5.84 -19.49
N LEU A 169 -13.93 5.05 -18.58
CA LEU A 169 -12.91 4.06 -18.94
C LEU A 169 -13.49 2.94 -19.81
N GLY A 170 -14.72 2.49 -19.52
CA GLY A 170 -15.44 1.52 -20.34
C GLY A 170 -15.63 2.01 -21.77
N MET A 171 -16.07 3.26 -21.94
CA MET A 171 -16.22 3.92 -23.24
C MET A 171 -14.89 4.02 -23.99
N GLU A 172 -13.82 4.49 -23.33
CA GLU A 172 -12.48 4.60 -23.92
C GLU A 172 -11.95 3.24 -24.43
N LEU A 173 -12.30 2.15 -23.75
CA LEU A 173 -11.91 0.79 -24.15
C LEU A 173 -12.91 0.10 -25.09
N GLY A 174 -14.01 0.77 -25.44
CA GLY A 174 -14.97 0.30 -26.43
C GLY A 174 -16.04 -0.67 -25.89
N TYR A 175 -16.29 -0.65 -24.58
CA TYR A 175 -17.35 -1.43 -23.94
C TYR A 175 -18.74 -0.77 -24.01
N GLY A 176 -18.83 0.49 -24.45
CA GLY A 176 -20.08 1.24 -24.53
C GLY A 176 -20.45 1.92 -23.21
N ASP A 177 -21.70 2.35 -23.12
CA ASP A 177 -22.32 2.97 -21.95
C ASP A 177 -23.39 2.05 -21.33
N GLY A 178 -23.85 2.38 -20.12
CA GLY A 178 -25.02 1.72 -19.50
C GLY A 178 -24.80 0.31 -18.93
N LEU A 179 -23.57 -0.22 -18.91
CA LEU A 179 -23.28 -1.45 -18.16
C LEU A 179 -23.25 -1.19 -16.64
N PRO A 180 -23.58 -2.21 -15.81
CA PRO A 180 -23.33 -2.19 -14.38
C PRO A 180 -21.88 -1.77 -14.05
N ALA A 181 -21.71 -0.96 -13.02
CA ALA A 181 -20.41 -0.46 -12.63
C ALA A 181 -19.50 -1.59 -12.13
N SER A 182 -20.04 -2.62 -11.49
CA SER A 182 -19.28 -3.83 -11.14
C SER A 182 -18.84 -4.64 -12.37
N GLU A 183 -19.59 -4.58 -13.48
CA GLU A 183 -19.19 -5.18 -14.75
C GLU A 183 -18.00 -4.42 -15.35
N TYR A 184 -18.02 -3.09 -15.35
CA TYR A 184 -16.83 -2.32 -15.76
C TYR A 184 -15.60 -2.65 -14.90
N GLN A 185 -15.74 -2.79 -13.57
CA GLN A 185 -14.61 -3.22 -12.71
C GLN A 185 -14.03 -4.56 -13.15
N TYR A 186 -14.88 -5.50 -13.58
CA TYR A 186 -14.47 -6.81 -14.08
C TYR A 186 -13.82 -6.73 -15.46
N LEU A 187 -14.44 -6.04 -16.42
CA LEU A 187 -13.95 -5.90 -17.79
C LEU A 187 -12.60 -5.17 -17.86
N LEU A 188 -12.45 -4.07 -17.12
CA LEU A 188 -11.17 -3.35 -17.02
C LEU A 188 -10.07 -4.24 -16.42
N LEU A 189 -10.42 -5.13 -15.49
CA LEU A 189 -9.48 -6.10 -14.95
C LEU A 189 -9.11 -7.19 -15.98
N GLN A 190 -10.04 -7.61 -16.83
CA GLN A 190 -9.75 -8.54 -17.93
C GLN A 190 -8.81 -7.91 -18.97
N GLU A 191 -8.95 -6.61 -19.26
CA GLU A 191 -8.02 -5.87 -20.12
C GLU A 191 -6.58 -5.90 -19.58
N LYS A 192 -6.43 -5.73 -18.25
CA LYS A 192 -5.14 -5.89 -17.57
C LYS A 192 -4.56 -7.28 -17.79
N PHE A 193 -5.34 -8.33 -17.51
CA PHE A 193 -4.85 -9.71 -17.61
C PHE A 193 -4.58 -10.18 -19.04
N SER A 194 -5.32 -9.65 -20.01
CA SER A 194 -5.18 -10.00 -21.43
C SER A 194 -3.95 -9.36 -22.07
N ASN A 195 -3.42 -8.26 -21.51
CA ASN A 195 -2.27 -7.56 -22.05
C ASN A 195 -0.94 -8.07 -21.46
N ARG A 196 0.01 -8.41 -22.35
CA ARG A 196 1.31 -8.98 -21.96
C ARG A 196 2.11 -8.12 -20.99
N ASN A 197 2.00 -6.80 -21.08
CA ASN A 197 2.80 -5.85 -20.30
C ASN A 197 2.16 -5.54 -18.95
N THR A 198 0.81 -5.57 -18.85
CA THR A 198 0.09 -5.16 -17.64
C THR A 198 -0.44 -6.32 -16.81
N ARG A 199 -0.46 -7.55 -17.33
CA ARG A 199 -0.98 -8.72 -16.60
C ARG A 199 -0.31 -8.95 -15.24
N GLU A 200 1.00 -8.70 -15.16
CA GLU A 200 1.79 -8.84 -13.93
C GLU A 200 1.79 -7.58 -13.05
N TRP A 201 1.20 -6.47 -13.52
CA TRP A 201 1.08 -5.27 -12.67
C TRP A 201 0.11 -5.56 -11.52
N SER A 202 0.24 -4.85 -10.40
CA SER A 202 -0.83 -4.82 -9.42
C SER A 202 -2.01 -3.97 -9.89
N ASN A 203 -3.16 -4.18 -9.26
CA ASN A 203 -4.35 -3.38 -9.50
C ASN A 203 -4.12 -1.88 -9.21
N PRO A 204 -3.48 -1.46 -8.09
CA PRO A 204 -3.06 -0.07 -7.87
C PRO A 204 -2.25 0.53 -9.01
N LYS A 205 -1.24 -0.18 -9.53
CA LYS A 205 -0.41 0.30 -10.64
C LYS A 205 -1.23 0.45 -11.93
N PHE A 206 -2.06 -0.54 -12.25
CA PHE A 206 -2.91 -0.49 -13.44
C PHE A 206 -3.97 0.62 -13.35
N MET A 207 -4.63 0.77 -12.19
CA MET A 207 -5.53 1.88 -11.93
C MET A 207 -4.83 3.23 -12.08
N ALA A 208 -3.62 3.38 -11.54
CA ALA A 208 -2.85 4.61 -11.65
C ALA A 208 -2.55 4.96 -13.12
N PHE A 209 -2.19 3.97 -13.92
CA PHE A 209 -2.02 4.14 -15.37
C PHE A 209 -3.32 4.60 -16.06
N LEU A 210 -4.44 3.94 -15.79
CA LEU A 210 -5.74 4.33 -16.37
C LEU A 210 -6.11 5.77 -16.00
N TYR A 211 -5.87 6.17 -14.75
CA TYR A 211 -6.14 7.51 -14.28
C TYR A 211 -5.22 8.54 -14.93
N ASP A 212 -3.91 8.29 -14.96
CA ASP A 212 -2.93 9.16 -15.63
C ASP A 212 -3.29 9.36 -17.10
N LYS A 213 -3.71 8.28 -17.77
CA LYS A 213 -3.94 8.29 -19.21
C LYS A 213 -5.28 8.91 -19.61
N TYR A 214 -6.37 8.59 -18.90
CA TYR A 214 -7.73 8.84 -19.36
C TYR A 214 -8.55 9.77 -18.45
N ILE A 215 -8.15 10.00 -17.20
CA ILE A 215 -8.96 10.75 -16.22
C ILE A 215 -8.28 12.05 -15.76
N HIS A 216 -6.96 12.03 -15.58
CA HIS A 216 -6.18 13.12 -14.98
C HIS A 216 -5.07 13.57 -15.93
N THR A 217 -5.46 14.01 -17.11
CA THR A 217 -4.54 14.47 -18.17
C THR A 217 -3.65 15.67 -17.78
N ASP A 218 -3.94 16.34 -16.64
CA ASP A 218 -3.26 17.59 -16.21
C ASP A 218 -2.56 17.52 -14.83
N ARG A 219 -2.24 16.35 -14.27
CA ARG A 219 -1.58 16.29 -12.96
C ARG A 219 -0.08 16.63 -13.02
N LYS A 220 0.36 17.52 -12.12
CA LYS A 220 1.79 17.73 -11.80
C LYS A 220 2.33 16.54 -10.99
N PRO A 221 3.62 16.17 -11.16
CA PRO A 221 4.22 15.03 -10.46
C PRO A 221 4.08 15.14 -8.94
N THR A 222 3.80 14.01 -8.29
CA THR A 222 3.86 13.87 -6.83
C THR A 222 5.31 14.01 -6.38
N ALA A 223 5.55 14.57 -5.19
CA ALA A 223 6.89 14.86 -4.68
C ALA A 223 7.79 13.62 -4.69
N THR A 224 8.81 13.64 -5.54
CA THR A 224 9.88 12.64 -5.64
C THR A 224 10.96 12.90 -4.59
N ILE A 225 11.80 11.90 -4.33
CA ILE A 225 13.03 12.09 -3.53
C ILE A 225 13.86 13.20 -4.20
N GLN A 226 14.28 14.20 -3.41
CA GLN A 226 15.11 15.31 -3.90
C GLN A 226 16.43 15.34 -3.15
N LYS A 227 17.50 15.67 -3.88
CA LYS A 227 18.82 15.91 -3.29
C LYS A 227 18.72 17.03 -2.25
N PRO A 228 19.43 16.92 -1.11
CA PRO A 228 19.53 18.02 -0.15
C PRO A 228 20.02 19.30 -0.86
N ARG A 229 19.38 20.44 -0.60
CA ARG A 229 19.69 21.71 -1.28
C ARG A 229 21.07 22.31 -0.92
N LYS A 230 21.81 21.73 0.04
CA LYS A 230 23.13 22.20 0.48
C LYS A 230 24.02 20.99 0.84
N LYS A 231 25.31 21.05 0.46
CA LYS A 231 26.33 20.08 0.89
C LYS A 231 26.42 20.06 2.42
N ALA A 232 26.40 18.86 3.02
CA ALA A 232 26.58 18.72 4.45
C ALA A 232 27.97 19.23 4.87
N ALA A 233 28.03 20.13 5.85
CA ALA A 233 29.30 20.53 6.45
C ALA A 233 29.92 19.31 7.16
N HIS A 234 31.23 19.07 6.94
CA HIS A 234 31.97 18.02 7.65
C HIS A 234 31.86 18.26 9.16
N ARG A 235 31.22 17.33 9.88
CA ARG A 235 31.19 17.34 11.33
C ARG A 235 31.49 15.95 11.86
N THR A 236 32.39 15.90 12.83
CA THR A 236 32.70 14.74 13.66
C THR A 236 31.48 14.32 14.47
N ILE A 237 31.01 13.10 14.22
CA ILE A 237 29.94 12.45 14.99
C ILE A 237 30.58 11.93 16.27
N ASN A 238 30.00 12.22 17.44
CA ASN A 238 30.42 11.63 18.71
C ASN A 238 29.78 10.24 18.85
N PHE A 239 30.60 9.19 18.86
CA PHE A 239 30.16 7.79 18.75
C PHE A 239 29.81 7.13 20.09
N GLU A 240 30.18 7.71 21.24
CA GLU A 240 30.09 7.04 22.55
C GLU A 240 28.69 7.09 23.21
N ASP A 241 27.87 8.12 22.96
CA ASP A 241 26.51 8.24 23.53
C ASP A 241 25.43 7.42 22.78
N VAL A 242 25.85 6.58 21.83
CA VAL A 242 25.02 6.19 20.69
C VAL A 242 24.73 4.67 20.62
N GLN A 243 25.34 3.83 21.45
CA GLN A 243 25.32 2.39 21.24
C GLN A 243 24.10 1.65 21.85
N SER A 244 23.70 1.95 23.09
CA SER A 244 22.65 1.16 23.78
C SER A 244 21.21 1.55 23.42
N GLN A 245 20.95 2.84 23.14
CA GLN A 245 19.65 3.30 22.64
C GLN A 245 19.42 2.92 21.17
N ARG A 246 20.48 2.76 20.38
CA ARG A 246 20.38 2.32 18.98
C ARG A 246 19.95 0.87 18.82
N ASP A 247 20.42 -0.03 19.68
CA ASP A 247 20.08 -1.45 19.57
C ASP A 247 18.60 -1.70 19.81
N ALA A 248 17.99 -1.03 20.80
CA ALA A 248 16.56 -1.14 21.07
C ALA A 248 15.72 -0.56 19.92
N ILE A 249 16.11 0.61 19.39
CA ILE A 249 15.46 1.25 18.23
C ILE A 249 15.59 0.38 16.98
N GLY A 250 16.76 -0.21 16.75
CA GLY A 250 17.02 -1.14 15.63
C GLY A 250 16.11 -2.36 15.70
N LYS A 251 16.10 -3.06 16.85
CA LYS A 251 15.22 -4.23 17.06
C LYS A 251 13.74 -3.90 16.89
N ALA A 252 13.31 -2.73 17.37
CA ALA A 252 11.94 -2.26 17.18
C ALA A 252 11.62 -1.98 15.70
N ALA A 253 12.56 -1.38 14.96
CA ALA A 253 12.43 -1.15 13.52
C ALA A 253 12.31 -2.48 12.76
N GLU A 254 13.19 -3.45 13.05
CA GLU A 254 13.20 -4.77 12.41
C GLU A 254 11.90 -5.54 12.66
N ALA A 255 11.40 -5.54 13.91
CA ALA A 255 10.16 -6.21 14.26
C ALA A 255 8.96 -5.57 13.53
N PHE A 256 8.94 -4.23 13.46
CA PHE A 256 7.93 -3.48 12.72
C PHE A 256 8.00 -3.77 11.22
N ALA A 257 9.20 -3.79 10.63
CA ALA A 257 9.43 -4.10 9.23
C ALA A 257 9.00 -5.52 8.85
N LEU A 258 9.26 -6.51 9.70
CA LEU A 258 8.82 -7.88 9.46
C LEU A 258 7.29 -8.00 9.47
N GLU A 259 6.60 -7.37 10.42
CA GLU A 259 5.13 -7.38 10.46
C GLU A 259 4.53 -6.63 9.27
N TRP A 260 5.11 -5.48 8.91
CA TRP A 260 4.72 -4.72 7.73
C TRP A 260 4.89 -5.56 6.45
N GLU A 261 5.98 -6.32 6.33
CA GLU A 261 6.24 -7.18 5.17
C GLU A 261 5.24 -8.33 5.05
N LYS A 262 4.85 -8.92 6.18
CA LYS A 262 3.80 -9.96 6.21
C LYS A 262 2.47 -9.40 5.72
N GLN A 263 2.10 -8.21 6.18
CA GLN A 263 0.88 -7.53 5.75
C GLN A 263 0.94 -7.18 4.26
N ARG A 264 2.08 -6.72 3.75
CA ARG A 264 2.27 -6.49 2.32
C ARG A 264 2.06 -7.77 1.50
N LEU A 265 2.68 -8.88 1.89
CA LEU A 265 2.47 -10.17 1.20
C LEU A 265 1.00 -10.63 1.26
N GLU A 266 0.34 -10.49 2.42
CA GLU A 266 -1.07 -10.82 2.58
C GLU A 266 -1.95 -9.99 1.64
N GLY A 267 -1.75 -8.67 1.63
CA GLY A 267 -2.51 -7.77 0.75
C GLY A 267 -2.11 -7.84 -0.72
N ALA A 268 -0.95 -8.41 -1.06
CA ALA A 268 -0.59 -8.76 -2.43
C ALA A 268 -1.16 -10.13 -2.88
N GLY A 269 -1.86 -10.86 -2.00
CA GLY A 269 -2.37 -12.21 -2.31
C GLY A 269 -1.28 -13.30 -2.27
N LEU A 270 -0.13 -13.01 -1.66
CA LEU A 270 1.04 -13.88 -1.57
C LEU A 270 1.19 -14.52 -0.18
N THR A 271 0.09 -14.76 0.53
CA THR A 271 0.08 -15.30 1.91
C THR A 271 0.89 -16.60 2.05
N LEU A 272 0.94 -17.43 1.00
CA LEU A 272 1.73 -18.68 0.98
C LEU A 272 3.25 -18.46 1.04
N LEU A 273 3.72 -17.24 0.78
CA LEU A 273 5.14 -16.87 0.85
C LEU A 273 5.53 -16.28 2.20
N ILE A 274 4.57 -15.92 3.07
CA ILE A 274 4.85 -15.40 4.41
C ILE A 274 5.72 -16.36 5.24
N PRO A 275 5.44 -17.69 5.28
CA PRO A 275 6.31 -18.64 6.00
C PRO A 275 7.67 -18.86 5.34
N LYS A 276 7.89 -18.33 4.13
CA LYS A 276 9.15 -18.44 3.38
C LYS A 276 10.05 -17.22 3.53
N ILE A 277 9.64 -16.20 4.28
CA ILE A 277 10.53 -15.10 4.64
C ILE A 277 11.67 -15.68 5.47
N GLU A 278 12.91 -15.46 5.02
CA GLU A 278 14.09 -15.85 5.78
C GLU A 278 14.54 -14.68 6.65
N ASP A 279 14.58 -14.91 7.96
CA ASP A 279 15.20 -14.00 8.93
C ASP A 279 16.72 -14.19 8.92
N ARG A 280 17.46 -13.12 8.58
CA ARG A 280 18.92 -13.13 8.43
C ARG A 280 19.62 -12.12 9.32
N ARG A 281 18.91 -11.55 10.29
CA ARG A 281 19.45 -10.56 11.24
C ARG A 281 20.60 -11.09 12.09
N ASP A 282 20.66 -12.41 12.29
CA ASP A 282 21.76 -13.11 12.96
C ASP A 282 22.97 -13.37 12.03
N ARG A 283 22.87 -13.05 10.74
CA ARG A 283 23.86 -13.33 9.69
C ARG A 283 24.21 -12.06 8.91
N PRO A 284 24.87 -11.07 9.54
CA PRO A 284 25.18 -9.77 8.94
C PRO A 284 26.05 -9.87 7.67
N GLY A 285 26.72 -11.01 7.45
CA GLY A 285 27.50 -11.28 6.23
C GLY A 285 26.68 -11.25 4.94
N PHE A 286 25.35 -11.46 4.98
CA PHE A 286 24.51 -11.33 3.80
C PHE A 286 24.28 -9.88 3.37
N GLY A 287 24.44 -8.91 4.29
CA GLY A 287 24.25 -7.49 4.00
C GLY A 287 22.78 -7.08 3.82
N TYR A 288 21.85 -7.86 4.37
CA TYR A 288 20.43 -7.52 4.50
C TYR A 288 19.77 -8.32 5.65
N ASP A 289 18.74 -7.75 6.26
CA ASP A 289 18.02 -8.32 7.41
C ASP A 289 17.06 -9.46 7.04
N PHE A 290 16.35 -9.35 5.92
CA PHE A 290 15.36 -10.35 5.49
C PHE A 290 15.47 -10.67 4.01
N LEU A 291 15.27 -11.95 3.67
CA LEU A 291 14.96 -12.37 2.30
C LEU A 291 13.46 -12.65 2.19
N SER A 292 12.77 -11.89 1.35
CA SER A 292 11.34 -12.02 1.08
C SER A 292 11.09 -12.15 -0.44
N HIS A 293 9.86 -11.88 -0.88
CA HIS A 293 9.39 -12.13 -2.23
C HIS A 293 8.57 -10.95 -2.76
N THR A 294 8.96 -10.38 -3.90
CA THR A 294 8.07 -9.48 -4.66
C THR A 294 6.96 -10.30 -5.34
N ALA A 295 7.30 -11.48 -5.87
CA ALA A 295 6.39 -12.42 -6.53
C ALA A 295 6.89 -13.86 -6.29
N PRO A 296 6.12 -14.92 -6.63
CA PRO A 296 6.47 -16.31 -6.31
C PRO A 296 7.90 -16.75 -6.70
N GLN A 297 8.47 -16.20 -7.77
CA GLN A 297 9.82 -16.52 -8.25
C GLN A 297 10.76 -15.32 -8.24
N ARG A 298 10.35 -14.20 -7.63
CA ARG A 298 11.13 -12.96 -7.60
C ARG A 298 11.41 -12.58 -6.15
N GLN A 299 12.68 -12.69 -5.78
CA GLN A 299 13.16 -12.35 -4.44
C GLN A 299 13.09 -10.83 -4.19
N ARG A 300 13.04 -10.47 -2.91
CA ARG A 300 13.16 -9.11 -2.38
C ARG A 300 14.14 -9.17 -1.21
N TYR A 301 15.25 -8.45 -1.31
CA TYR A 301 16.23 -8.30 -0.23
C TYR A 301 15.84 -7.08 0.59
N ILE A 302 15.70 -7.22 1.91
CA ILE A 302 15.19 -6.16 2.78
C ILE A 302 16.24 -5.79 3.80
N GLU A 303 16.63 -4.52 3.81
CA GLU A 303 17.49 -3.91 4.82
C GLU A 303 16.71 -2.85 5.58
N VAL A 304 16.65 -2.97 6.91
CA VAL A 304 15.82 -2.12 7.76
C VAL A 304 16.64 -0.98 8.33
N LYS A 305 16.14 0.24 8.17
CA LYS A 305 16.85 1.46 8.62
C LYS A 305 15.94 2.35 9.44
N SER A 306 16.39 2.66 10.66
CA SER A 306 15.81 3.74 11.45
C SER A 306 16.20 5.10 10.85
N VAL A 307 15.20 5.92 10.56
CA VAL A 307 15.41 7.21 9.91
C VAL A 307 15.51 8.33 10.94
N GLY A 308 16.62 9.07 10.90
CA GLY A 308 16.82 10.30 11.67
C GLY A 308 16.53 11.56 10.84
N LYS A 309 16.02 12.62 11.48
CA LYS A 309 15.90 13.96 10.85
C LYS A 309 17.22 14.70 10.87
N LEU A 310 17.59 15.37 9.76
CA LEU A 310 18.76 16.26 9.72
C LEU A 310 18.62 17.42 10.72
N THR A 311 19.75 17.93 11.22
CA THR A 311 19.81 18.94 12.29
C THR A 311 19.21 20.30 11.90
N ASN A 312 19.17 20.60 10.61
CA ASN A 312 18.51 21.78 10.05
C ASN A 312 16.99 21.59 9.86
N GLY A 313 16.42 20.42 10.20
CA GLY A 313 15.01 20.09 10.05
C GLY A 313 14.56 19.79 8.61
N GLU A 314 15.41 20.03 7.61
CA GLU A 314 15.13 19.79 6.20
C GLU A 314 15.87 18.54 5.71
N GLY A 315 15.20 17.39 5.76
CA GLY A 315 15.67 16.13 5.19
C GLY A 315 15.92 15.02 6.21
N HIS A 316 16.26 13.85 5.68
CA HIS A 316 16.35 12.60 6.42
C HIS A 316 17.73 11.95 6.21
N ARG A 317 18.18 11.19 7.20
CA ARG A 317 19.40 10.38 7.11
C ARG A 317 19.18 9.00 7.74
N PHE A 318 19.93 8.04 7.26
CA PHE A 318 20.21 6.77 7.94
C PHE A 318 21.67 6.37 7.65
N PHE A 319 22.16 5.34 8.31
CA PHE A 319 23.54 4.87 8.15
C PHE A 319 23.56 3.48 7.54
N LEU A 320 24.54 3.23 6.67
CA LEU A 320 24.82 1.93 6.06
C LEU A 320 26.13 1.37 6.61
N SER A 321 26.18 0.07 6.84
CA SER A 321 27.45 -0.64 6.96
C SER A 321 28.11 -0.80 5.59
N GLY A 322 29.42 -1.05 5.57
CA GLY A 322 30.15 -1.29 4.33
C GLY A 322 29.61 -2.50 3.56
N ASN A 323 29.17 -3.56 4.26
CA ASN A 323 28.63 -4.76 3.64
C ASN A 323 27.27 -4.49 2.98
N GLU A 324 26.36 -3.81 3.69
CA GLU A 324 25.05 -3.42 3.14
C GLU A 324 25.22 -2.55 1.89
N HIS A 325 26.13 -1.58 1.93
CA HIS A 325 26.42 -0.71 0.78
C HIS A 325 26.94 -1.51 -0.42
N ILE A 326 27.87 -2.44 -0.20
CA ILE A 326 28.41 -3.30 -1.28
C ILE A 326 27.30 -4.17 -1.88
N VAL A 327 26.49 -4.83 -1.04
CA VAL A 327 25.45 -5.75 -1.51
C VAL A 327 24.34 -4.99 -2.23
N SER A 328 23.84 -3.89 -1.66
CA SER A 328 22.79 -3.06 -2.26
C SER A 328 23.19 -2.41 -3.59
N MET A 329 24.48 -2.20 -3.84
CA MET A 329 24.99 -1.70 -5.13
C MET A 329 25.31 -2.80 -6.15
N SER A 330 25.33 -4.07 -5.74
CA SER A 330 25.69 -5.18 -6.62
C SER A 330 24.67 -5.34 -7.76
N THR A 331 25.15 -5.72 -8.94
CA THR A 331 24.28 -5.95 -10.12
C THR A 331 23.24 -7.03 -9.89
N GLU A 332 23.55 -8.02 -9.06
CA GLU A 332 22.65 -9.10 -8.68
C GLU A 332 21.48 -8.62 -7.80
N HIS A 333 21.75 -7.75 -6.84
CA HIS A 333 20.76 -7.42 -5.81
C HIS A 333 20.05 -6.08 -6.05
N ARG A 334 20.73 -5.07 -6.62
CA ARG A 334 20.29 -3.65 -6.59
C ARG A 334 18.85 -3.40 -7.08
N GLY A 335 18.38 -4.15 -8.07
CA GLY A 335 17.02 -4.03 -8.64
C GLY A 335 15.93 -4.72 -7.81
N ALA A 336 16.34 -5.50 -6.79
CA ALA A 336 15.47 -6.22 -5.87
C ALA A 336 15.81 -5.95 -4.39
N TYR A 337 16.73 -5.02 -4.12
CA TYR A 337 17.16 -4.64 -2.79
C TYR A 337 16.37 -3.42 -2.32
N PHE A 338 15.69 -3.54 -1.19
CA PHE A 338 14.80 -2.52 -0.65
C PHE A 338 15.27 -2.08 0.73
N PHE A 339 15.38 -0.77 0.90
CA PHE A 339 15.51 -0.15 2.21
C PHE A 339 14.13 0.03 2.82
N TYR A 340 13.89 -0.61 3.96
CA TYR A 340 12.68 -0.41 4.76
C TYR A 340 12.98 0.69 5.76
N LEU A 341 12.63 1.91 5.36
CA LEU A 341 12.89 3.13 6.12
C LEU A 341 11.82 3.32 7.18
N VAL A 342 12.18 3.09 8.45
CA VAL A 342 11.28 3.17 9.61
C VAL A 342 11.40 4.53 10.29
N PHE A 343 10.28 5.23 10.39
CA PHE A 343 10.13 6.50 11.08
C PHE A 343 9.48 6.28 12.44
N PHE A 344 9.90 7.07 13.42
CA PHE A 344 9.49 6.94 14.81
C PHE A 344 8.71 8.18 15.26
N ASP A 345 7.70 7.96 16.10
CA ASP A 345 6.94 9.03 16.74
C ASP A 345 7.75 9.73 17.85
N ARG A 346 7.12 10.69 18.53
CA ARG A 346 7.74 11.42 19.64
C ARG A 346 8.02 10.55 20.88
N ASN A 347 7.37 9.41 20.98
CA ASN A 347 7.52 8.45 22.08
C ASN A 347 8.58 7.39 21.78
N GLY A 348 9.21 7.44 20.60
CA GLY A 348 10.20 6.44 20.18
C GLY A 348 9.60 5.12 19.71
N LEU A 349 8.31 5.12 19.32
CA LEU A 349 7.65 3.95 18.73
C LEU A 349 7.66 4.05 17.19
N PRO A 350 7.88 2.95 16.47
CA PRO A 350 7.70 2.92 15.01
C PRO A 350 6.29 3.38 14.63
N GLU A 351 6.19 4.35 13.72
CA GLU A 351 4.92 4.95 13.28
C GLU A 351 4.67 4.74 11.79
N GLU A 352 5.70 4.85 10.96
CA GLU A 352 5.59 4.79 9.50
C GLU A 352 6.77 4.00 8.92
N LEU A 353 6.52 3.23 7.87
CA LEU A 353 7.54 2.55 7.07
C LEU A 353 7.40 2.94 5.61
N ARG A 354 8.53 3.27 4.97
CA ARG A 354 8.61 3.46 3.52
C ARG A 354 9.59 2.46 2.90
N PRO A 355 9.12 1.51 2.07
CA PRO A 355 9.99 0.65 1.31
C PRO A 355 10.50 1.39 0.08
N ILE A 356 11.82 1.50 -0.11
CA ILE A 356 12.41 2.18 -1.27
C ILE A 356 13.44 1.27 -1.91
N CYS A 357 13.36 1.07 -3.23
CA CYS A 357 14.35 0.30 -3.97
C CYS A 357 15.71 1.01 -3.94
N ALA A 358 16.80 0.27 -3.77
CA ALA A 358 18.16 0.83 -3.74
C ALA A 358 18.48 1.62 -5.02
N ASP A 359 18.13 1.08 -6.19
CA ASP A 359 18.31 1.75 -7.49
C ASP A 359 17.61 3.12 -7.55
N GLU A 360 16.42 3.25 -6.95
CA GLU A 360 15.67 4.51 -6.92
C GLU A 360 16.24 5.49 -5.90
N LEU A 361 16.55 4.99 -4.70
CA LEU A 361 17.07 5.80 -3.61
C LEU A 361 18.38 6.48 -4.01
N TYR A 362 19.30 5.71 -4.58
CA TYR A 362 20.65 6.18 -4.93
C TYR A 362 20.68 7.21 -6.05
N GLN A 363 19.73 7.16 -6.99
CA GLN A 363 19.64 8.18 -8.06
C GLN A 363 19.35 9.58 -7.49
N ASN A 364 18.62 9.64 -6.37
CA ASN A 364 18.06 10.88 -5.84
C ASN A 364 18.62 11.29 -4.47
N SER A 365 19.56 10.53 -3.90
CA SER A 365 20.21 10.80 -2.60
C SER A 365 21.68 11.27 -2.72
N GLU A 366 22.18 11.89 -1.65
CA GLU A 366 23.63 12.11 -1.44
C GLU A 366 24.18 11.01 -0.51
N ILE A 367 25.28 10.38 -0.90
CA ILE A 367 25.99 9.38 -0.09
C ILE A 367 27.37 9.92 0.24
N SER A 368 27.71 9.93 1.53
CA SER A 368 29.00 10.38 2.04
C SER A 368 29.59 9.32 2.98
N PRO A 369 30.91 9.08 2.95
CA PRO A 369 31.56 8.15 3.88
C PRO A 369 31.29 8.54 5.33
N ALA A 370 30.87 7.58 6.15
CA ALA A 370 30.58 7.79 7.57
C ALA A 370 31.61 7.13 8.50
N SER A 371 32.27 6.06 8.05
CA SER A 371 33.28 5.32 8.81
C SER A 371 34.24 4.60 7.87
N TYR A 372 35.45 4.30 8.37
CA TYR A 372 36.46 3.52 7.67
C TYR A 372 36.89 2.36 8.56
N VAL A 373 37.09 1.18 7.95
CA VAL A 373 37.65 0.01 8.65
C VAL A 373 39.03 -0.26 8.08
N VAL A 374 40.04 -0.23 8.95
CA VAL A 374 41.40 -0.64 8.60
C VAL A 374 41.63 -2.05 9.12
N ARG A 375 42.01 -2.98 8.24
CA ARG A 375 42.39 -4.35 8.59
C ARG A 375 43.85 -4.56 8.21
N PHE A 376 44.60 -5.21 9.09
CA PHE A 376 46.00 -5.55 8.88
C PHE A 376 46.30 -6.87 9.59
N ASP A 377 47.25 -7.63 9.05
CA ASP A 377 47.80 -8.83 9.67
C ASP A 377 49.28 -8.60 9.98
N PHE A 378 49.78 -9.24 11.03
CA PHE A 378 51.22 -9.38 11.24
C PHE A 378 51.68 -10.72 10.66
N GLY A 379 52.73 -10.70 9.84
CA GLY A 379 53.41 -11.94 9.45
C GLY A 379 53.88 -12.67 10.71
N ARG A 380 53.53 -13.94 10.86
CA ARG A 380 54.15 -14.77 11.91
C ARG A 380 55.61 -14.95 11.52
N PRO A 381 56.59 -14.64 12.39
CA PRO A 381 57.96 -15.07 12.13
C PRO A 381 57.96 -16.60 12.00
N ASP A 382 58.58 -17.12 10.95
CA ASP A 382 58.78 -18.55 10.76
C ASP A 382 59.43 -19.11 12.04
N ARG A 383 58.81 -20.15 12.63
CA ARG A 383 59.33 -20.84 13.81
C ARG A 383 60.47 -21.77 13.44
#